data_AF-A0A068RF52-F1
#
_entry.id   AF-A0A068RF52-F1
#
_cell.length_a   1.000
_cell.length_b   1.000
_cell.length_c   1.000
_cell.angle_alpha   90.00
_cell.angle_beta   90.00
_cell.angle_gamma   90.00
#
_symmetry.space_group_name_H-M   'P 1'
#
loop_
_entity.id
_entity.type
_entity.pdbx_description
1 polymer ?
#
loop_
_entity_poly.entity_id
_entity_poly.type
_entity_poly.pdbx_seq_one_letter_code
_entity_poly.pdbx_strand_id
1 'polypeptide(L)'
;MSYRGNNSGYYSNSGSGYSGSGSYSYGTNSQGSHWCSRGSGDASGGAYHYSNTNGSYYYQNSNGSTYYSDPSGQGHYTPPSGNPRMPSK
;
A
#
# COMPACT_ATOMS: atom_id res chain seq x y z
N MET A 1 9.39 26.16 -1.86
CA MET A 1 8.10 25.51 -2.16
C MET A 1 7.65 24.79 -0.90
N SER A 2 6.57 25.27 -0.29
CA SER A 2 6.14 24.89 1.06
C SER A 2 5.12 23.76 0.96
N TYR A 3 5.52 22.52 1.25
CA TYR A 3 4.56 21.43 1.42
C TYR A 3 3.88 21.56 2.79
N ARG A 4 2.78 22.32 2.83
CA ARG A 4 1.77 22.21 3.87
C ARG A 4 0.89 21.00 3.55
N GLY A 5 0.93 20.01 4.41
CA GLY A 5 0.10 18.82 4.29
C GLY A 5 0.17 17.96 5.54
N ASN A 6 -0.43 18.47 6.61
CA ASN A 6 -0.99 17.73 7.75
C ASN A 6 -0.15 16.61 8.37
N ASN A 7 0.49 16.99 9.47
CA ASN A 7 0.69 16.13 10.63
C ASN A 7 -0.66 15.49 11.01
N SER A 8 -0.83 14.21 10.75
CA SER A 8 -1.81 13.39 11.44
C SER A 8 -1.11 12.11 11.85
N GLY A 9 -0.63 12.12 13.09
CA GLY A 9 -0.15 10.93 13.75
C GLY A 9 -1.29 9.94 13.83
N TYR A 10 -1.14 8.81 13.16
CA TYR A 10 -1.98 7.64 13.40
C TYR A 10 -1.09 6.55 14.01
N TYR A 11 -0.89 6.66 15.32
CA TYR A 11 -0.58 5.50 16.15
C TYR A 11 -1.91 4.77 16.36
N SER A 12 -2.20 3.76 15.55
CA SER A 12 -3.42 2.96 15.74
C SER A 12 -3.12 1.49 15.49
N ASN A 13 -2.91 0.80 16.61
CA ASN A 13 -3.17 -0.62 16.76
C ASN A 13 -4.55 -0.96 16.16
N SER A 14 -4.55 -1.82 15.13
CA SER A 14 -5.68 -2.62 14.62
C SER A 14 -7.08 -2.00 14.70
N GLY A 15 -7.53 -1.34 13.63
CA GLY A 15 -8.90 -0.84 13.53
C GLY A 15 -9.49 -1.02 12.13
N SER A 16 -10.36 -2.02 11.94
CA SER A 16 -11.15 -2.15 10.71
C SER A 16 -12.02 -0.90 10.49
N GLY A 17 -11.56 0.03 9.66
CA GLY A 17 -12.28 1.26 9.30
C GLY A 17 -13.32 0.97 8.23
N TYR A 18 -14.58 0.77 8.64
CA TYR A 18 -15.70 0.63 7.72
C TYR A 18 -16.17 2.01 7.24
N SER A 19 -15.79 2.36 6.01
CA SER A 19 -16.43 3.45 5.26
C SER A 19 -16.43 3.10 3.76
N GLY A 20 -17.53 2.54 3.28
CA GLY A 20 -17.85 2.43 1.85
C GLY A 20 -17.34 1.16 1.15
N SER A 21 -18.18 0.12 1.12
CA SER A 21 -18.22 -0.96 0.11
C SER A 21 -16.91 -1.67 -0.30
N GLY A 22 -15.86 -1.65 0.52
CA GLY A 22 -14.65 -2.45 0.35
C GLY A 22 -14.04 -2.80 1.70
N SER A 23 -13.58 -4.04 1.88
CA SER A 23 -12.95 -4.51 3.12
C SER A 23 -11.56 -3.88 3.29
N TYR A 24 -11.54 -2.65 3.80
CA TYR A 24 -10.33 -1.97 4.20
C TYR A 24 -9.81 -2.64 5.48
N SER A 25 -8.59 -3.16 5.43
CA SER A 25 -7.98 -3.86 6.57
C SER A 25 -6.55 -3.38 6.71
N TYR A 26 -6.03 -3.27 7.93
CA TYR A 26 -4.64 -2.87 8.14
C TYR A 26 -4.05 -3.54 9.37
N GLY A 27 -2.72 -3.51 9.46
CA GLY A 27 -1.99 -4.04 10.59
C GLY A 27 -0.58 -3.48 10.67
N THR A 28 0.06 -3.72 11.81
CA THR A 28 1.45 -3.36 12.07
C THR A 28 2.19 -4.59 12.59
N ASN A 29 3.35 -4.91 12.03
CA ASN A 29 4.17 -6.01 12.52
C ASN A 29 5.06 -5.57 13.71
N SER A 30 5.72 -6.51 14.37
CA SER A 30 6.59 -6.23 15.54
C SER A 30 7.77 -5.31 15.23
N GLN A 31 8.13 -5.14 13.96
CA GLN A 31 9.19 -4.25 13.50
C GLN A 31 8.66 -2.85 13.17
N GLY A 32 7.37 -2.58 13.37
CA GLY A 32 6.71 -1.30 13.11
C GLY A 32 6.30 -1.06 11.66
N SER A 33 6.43 -2.06 10.77
CA SER A 33 5.99 -1.90 9.38
C SER A 33 4.47 -2.00 9.29
N HIS A 34 3.86 -1.13 8.49
CA HIS A 34 2.42 -0.98 8.33
C HIS A 34 1.97 -1.62 7.02
N TRP A 35 0.89 -2.40 7.08
CA TRP A 35 0.19 -2.92 5.91
C TRP A 35 -1.25 -2.44 5.91
N CYS A 36 -1.78 -2.18 4.73
CA CYS A 36 -3.15 -1.73 4.54
C CYS A 36 -3.75 -2.27 3.24
N SER A 37 -4.67 -3.24 3.34
CA SER A 37 -5.60 -3.62 2.27
C SER A 37 -6.53 -2.47 1.94
N ARG A 38 -6.61 -2.17 0.64
CA ARG A 38 -7.55 -1.22 0.05
C ARG A 38 -8.74 -1.90 -0.63
N GLY A 39 -8.84 -3.22 -0.53
CA GLY A 39 -9.92 -4.03 -1.09
C GLY A 39 -9.52 -4.78 -2.36
N SER A 40 -10.51 -5.06 -3.20
CA SER A 40 -10.35 -5.89 -4.39
C SER A 40 -9.46 -5.25 -5.47
N GLY A 41 -8.91 -6.09 -6.34
CA GLY A 41 -8.09 -5.70 -7.47
C GLY A 41 -7.86 -6.85 -8.44
N ASP A 42 -7.38 -6.54 -9.64
CA ASP A 42 -7.13 -7.47 -10.74
C ASP A 42 -5.97 -8.43 -10.45
N ALA A 43 -4.98 -7.95 -9.69
CA ALA A 43 -3.88 -8.79 -9.22
C ALA A 43 -4.27 -9.58 -7.97
N SER A 44 -3.71 -10.78 -7.84
CA SER A 44 -3.88 -11.64 -6.67
C SER A 44 -3.53 -10.88 -5.39
N GLY A 45 -4.43 -10.92 -4.40
CA GLY A 45 -4.31 -10.19 -3.13
C GLY A 45 -4.85 -8.74 -3.16
N GLY A 46 -5.42 -8.30 -4.29
CA GLY A 46 -6.16 -7.04 -4.39
C GLY A 46 -5.27 -5.80 -4.30
N ALA A 47 -5.90 -4.66 -4.01
CA ALA A 47 -5.20 -3.40 -3.84
C ALA A 47 -4.71 -3.26 -2.40
N TYR A 48 -3.46 -2.82 -2.21
CA TYR A 48 -2.92 -2.61 -0.86
C TYR A 48 -1.74 -1.64 -0.85
N HIS A 49 -1.37 -1.21 0.35
CA HIS A 49 -0.20 -0.40 0.66
C HIS A 49 0.61 -1.06 1.76
N TYR A 50 1.93 -0.97 1.65
CA TYR A 50 2.85 -1.46 2.65
C TYR A 50 3.93 -0.40 2.90
N SER A 51 4.19 -0.08 4.16
CA SER A 51 5.15 0.94 4.57
C SER A 51 6.11 0.34 5.56
N ASN A 52 7.41 0.45 5.27
CA ASN A 52 8.46 -0.01 6.16
C ASN A 52 8.91 1.13 7.06
N THR A 53 9.45 0.78 8.22
CA THR A 53 10.01 1.76 9.17
C THR A 53 11.24 2.48 8.64
N ASN A 54 11.94 1.90 7.67
CA ASN A 54 13.06 2.54 6.99
C ASN A 54 12.63 3.61 5.96
N GLY A 55 11.33 3.92 5.84
CA GLY A 55 10.81 4.92 4.90
C GLY A 55 10.51 4.39 3.50
N SER A 56 10.94 3.17 3.14
CA SER A 56 10.51 2.53 1.91
C SER A 56 9.03 2.15 1.96
N TYR A 57 8.38 2.14 0.81
CA TYR A 57 6.98 1.73 0.71
C TYR A 57 6.68 1.03 -0.62
N TYR A 58 5.59 0.30 -0.63
CA TYR A 58 5.11 -0.43 -1.78
C TYR A 58 3.59 -0.26 -1.90
N TYR A 59 3.08 -0.09 -3.12
CA TYR A 59 1.65 -0.18 -3.38
C TYR A 59 1.33 -1.10 -4.55
N GLN A 60 0.24 -1.85 -4.41
CA GLN A 60 -0.45 -2.51 -5.51
C GLN A 60 -1.78 -1.81 -5.72
N ASN A 61 -2.00 -1.33 -6.93
CA ASN A 61 -3.23 -0.68 -7.33
C ASN A 61 -4.28 -1.72 -7.73
N SER A 62 -5.55 -1.33 -7.74
CA SER A 62 -6.65 -2.21 -8.16
C SER A 62 -6.51 -2.71 -9.60
N ASN A 63 -5.86 -1.94 -10.48
CA ASN A 63 -5.57 -2.37 -11.86
C ASN A 63 -4.38 -3.35 -11.98
N GLY A 64 -3.79 -3.74 -10.84
CA GLY A 64 -2.64 -4.62 -10.77
C GLY A 64 -1.30 -3.95 -11.08
N SER A 65 -1.23 -2.65 -11.35
CA SER A 65 0.06 -1.95 -11.40
C SER A 65 0.65 -1.82 -10.00
N THR A 66 1.98 -1.73 -9.93
CA THR A 66 2.68 -1.64 -8.65
C THR A 66 3.71 -0.55 -8.67
N TYR A 67 4.10 -0.13 -7.48
CA TYR A 67 5.19 0.80 -7.32
C TYR A 67 5.90 0.54 -6.01
N TYR A 68 7.21 0.66 -6.08
CA TYR A 68 8.09 0.56 -4.94
C TYR A 68 8.90 1.86 -4.83
N SER A 69 8.95 2.45 -3.64
CA SER A 69 9.92 3.48 -3.32
C SER A 69 10.92 2.94 -2.31
N ASP A 70 12.19 3.15 -2.60
CA ASP A 70 13.25 2.85 -1.66
C ASP A 70 13.37 3.97 -0.58
N PRO A 71 14.14 3.75 0.50
CA PRO A 71 14.34 4.74 1.57
C PRO A 71 14.89 6.10 1.13
N SER A 72 15.63 6.14 0.02
CA SER A 72 16.17 7.38 -0.56
C SER A 72 15.15 8.15 -1.42
N GLY A 73 13.98 7.56 -1.65
CA GLY A 73 12.88 8.18 -2.40
C GLY A 73 12.92 7.93 -3.91
N GLN A 74 13.80 7.05 -4.41
CA GLN A 74 13.72 6.60 -5.81
C GLN A 74 12.57 5.62 -5.97
N GLY A 75 11.84 5.79 -7.07
CA GLY A 75 10.62 5.05 -7.36
C GLY A 75 10.78 4.09 -8.52
N HIS A 76 10.21 2.91 -8.40
CA HIS A 76 10.15 1.90 -9.43
C HIS A 76 8.68 1.56 -9.70
N TYR A 77 8.17 2.00 -10.84
CA TYR A 77 6.84 1.65 -11.32
C TYR A 77 6.88 0.35 -12.14
N THR A 78 5.95 -0.56 -11.87
CA THR A 78 5.72 -1.76 -12.69
C THR A 78 4.31 -1.72 -13.27
N PRO A 79 4.15 -1.71 -14.60
CA PRO A 79 2.83 -1.78 -15.22
C PRO A 79 2.17 -3.14 -14.91
N PRO A 80 0.83 -3.26 -15.04
CA PRO A 80 0.12 -4.51 -14.75
C PRO A 80 0.68 -5.70 -15.52
N SER A 81 1.03 -5.52 -16.80
CA SER A 81 1.62 -6.58 -17.63
C SER A 81 2.96 -7.11 -17.13
N GLY A 82 3.70 -6.34 -16.32
CA GLY A 82 4.95 -6.75 -15.68
C GLY A 82 4.77 -7.28 -14.26
N ASN A 83 3.57 -7.26 -13.71
CA ASN A 83 3.31 -7.72 -12.36
C ASN A 83 3.05 -9.25 -12.35
N PRO A 84 3.89 -10.05 -11.68
CA PRO A 84 3.74 -11.51 -11.64
C PRO A 84 2.50 -11.99 -10.87
N ARG A 85 1.82 -11.08 -10.15
CA ARG A 85 0.57 -11.38 -9.43
C ARG A 85 -0.67 -11.23 -10.30
N MET A 86 -0.52 -10.77 -11.55
CA MET A 86 -1.63 -10.77 -12.50
C MET A 86 -2.00 -12.21 -12.86
N PRO A 87 -3.30 -12.51 -13.03
CA PRO A 87 -3.73 -13.78 -13.61
C PRO A 87 -3.06 -13.99 -14.97
N SER A 88 -2.66 -15.23 -15.25
CA SER A 88 -2.25 -15.63 -16.60
C SER A 88 -3.42 -15.41 -17.56
N LYS A 89 -3.14 -14.82 -18.72
CA LYS A 89 -4.12 -14.69 -19.80
C LYS A 89 -4.36 -16.01 -20.51
#